data_AF-A0A958RIE3-F1
#
_entry.id   AF-A0A958RIE3-F1
#
_cell.length_a   1.000
_cell.length_b   1.000
_cell.length_c   1.000
_cell.angle_alpha   90.00
_cell.angle_beta   90.00
_cell.angle_gamma   90.00
#
_symmetry.space_group_name_H-M   'P 1'
#
loop_
_entity.id
_entity.type
_entity.pdbx_description
1 polymer ?
#
loop_
_entity_poly.entity_id
_entity_poly.type
_entity_poly.pdbx_seq_one_letter_code
_entity_poly.pdbx_strand_id
1 'polypeptide(L)'
;VVKLDTTAGTSIPTDTPAPPPEALSEETSDVIALGSDEVDDIIDAEVEAQVIAVTSEPDSFGQDEIPTAIIEAAKLKEQAAKKALAEEQGRALDPDDEVTKDTPLPPPDALSQTQSTPGVTAVECKLPAPPMSLAAAKSEDQVASYVFHQLRDKFEKSMIMLFEGTKIRPWKWDSPWIATLPSAADAFDISKACVFRVVRRTRLPYHGYLVKNEINENFFRLWGHSELPDHVTICPIQYDSHLVGMLLCVGNKKADTPQHLSQVERITQQLSDAMQKVNSSAA
;
A
#
# COMPACT_ATOMS: atom_id res chain seq x y z
N VAL A 1 13.55 80.76 -4.05
CA VAL A 1 12.13 80.88 -3.63
C VAL A 1 11.66 79.43 -3.41
N VAL A 2 11.40 78.85 -2.24
CA VAL A 2 11.16 79.28 -0.85
C VAL A 2 11.41 78.06 0.07
N LYS A 3 12.06 78.32 1.21
CA LYS A 3 12.04 77.72 2.57
C LYS A 3 12.11 76.20 2.86
N LEU A 4 13.02 75.97 3.82
CA LEU A 4 13.15 74.91 4.82
C LEU A 4 11.85 74.65 5.61
N ASP A 5 11.66 73.43 6.11
CA ASP A 5 11.37 73.25 7.54
C ASP A 5 11.77 71.86 8.09
N THR A 6 12.21 71.92 9.34
CA THR A 6 12.75 70.90 10.23
C THR A 6 11.67 70.50 11.25
N THR A 7 11.60 69.23 11.65
CA THR A 7 11.09 68.75 12.97
C THR A 7 11.36 67.24 13.05
N ALA A 8 12.27 66.72 13.90
CA ALA A 8 12.06 66.34 15.32
C ALA A 8 10.71 65.60 15.51
N GLY A 9 10.60 64.35 15.94
CA GLY A 9 11.43 63.47 16.77
C GLY A 9 10.45 62.73 17.70
N THR A 10 10.57 61.41 17.88
CA THR A 10 10.11 60.66 19.08
C THR A 10 10.61 59.22 18.94
N SER A 11 11.67 58.90 19.67
CA SER A 11 12.15 57.55 19.92
C SER A 11 11.33 56.92 21.05
N ILE A 12 10.67 55.80 20.78
CA ILE A 12 9.99 54.97 21.78
C ILE A 12 10.99 53.92 22.28
N PRO A 13 11.35 53.91 23.58
CA PRO A 13 12.06 52.78 24.16
C PRO A 13 11.08 51.61 24.34
N THR A 14 11.31 50.51 23.63
CA THR A 14 10.59 49.25 23.89
C THR A 14 11.34 48.51 24.98
N ASP A 15 10.78 48.61 26.18
CA ASP A 15 11.19 47.92 27.38
C ASP A 15 11.10 46.41 27.15
N THR A 16 12.25 45.74 27.19
CA THR A 16 12.38 44.29 27.02
C THR A 16 12.25 43.66 28.41
N PRO A 17 11.19 42.88 28.70
CA PRO A 17 11.09 42.20 29.98
C PRO A 17 12.15 41.10 30.04
N ALA A 18 12.97 41.16 31.09
CA ALA A 18 14.00 40.18 31.39
C ALA A 18 13.41 38.77 31.57
N PRO A 19 14.07 37.72 31.07
CA PRO A 19 13.70 36.34 31.36
C PRO A 19 13.92 36.04 32.86
N PRO A 20 13.04 35.26 33.50
CA PRO A 20 13.19 34.86 34.90
C PRO A 20 14.44 33.97 35.09
N PRO A 21 15.05 34.01 36.29
CA PRO A 21 16.27 33.26 36.58
C PRO A 21 16.04 31.75 36.55
N GLU A 22 17.00 31.05 35.92
CA GLU A 22 17.17 29.60 35.94
C GLU A 22 17.13 29.07 37.37
N ALA A 23 16.05 28.33 37.68
CA ALA A 23 16.02 27.46 38.83
C ALA A 23 16.80 26.18 38.50
N LEU A 24 18.03 26.12 39.00
CA LEU A 24 18.76 24.88 39.25
C LEU A 24 17.85 23.96 40.09
N SER A 25 17.33 22.91 39.46
CA SER A 25 16.79 21.76 40.16
C SER A 25 17.72 20.58 39.98
N GLU A 26 17.96 19.95 41.11
CA GLU A 26 18.98 18.97 41.39
C GLU A 26 18.63 17.61 40.77
N GLU A 27 19.70 16.83 40.60
CA GLU A 27 19.70 15.37 40.42
C GLU A 27 18.49 14.65 41.00
N THR A 28 17.77 13.92 40.15
CA THR A 28 17.29 12.59 40.52
C THR A 28 17.62 11.61 39.40
N SER A 29 18.59 10.75 39.69
CA SER A 29 18.83 9.50 38.99
C SER A 29 17.52 8.72 38.95
N ASP A 30 16.99 8.46 37.76
CA ASP A 30 16.05 7.37 37.56
C ASP A 30 16.68 6.29 36.69
N VAL A 31 16.68 5.13 37.32
CA VAL A 31 17.22 3.85 36.95
C VAL A 31 16.73 3.42 35.58
N ILE A 32 17.69 3.06 34.74
CA ILE A 32 17.50 2.26 33.53
C ILE A 32 16.85 0.93 33.92
N ALA A 33 15.54 0.81 33.72
CA ALA A 33 14.86 -0.48 33.65
C ALA A 33 14.72 -0.85 32.17
N LEU A 34 15.75 -1.51 31.63
CA LEU A 34 15.64 -2.24 30.38
C LEU A 34 14.74 -3.46 30.65
N GLY A 35 13.43 -3.24 30.48
CA GLY A 35 12.45 -4.30 30.32
C GLY A 35 12.84 -5.15 29.12
N SER A 36 13.44 -6.29 29.43
CA SER A 36 13.85 -7.32 28.50
C SER A 36 12.68 -8.28 28.37
N ASP A 37 11.70 -8.00 27.51
CA ASP A 37 10.61 -8.92 27.20
C ASP A 37 10.00 -8.56 25.83
N GLU A 38 10.70 -8.90 24.75
CA GLU A 38 10.11 -9.15 23.42
C GLU A 38 11.11 -9.99 22.61
N VAL A 39 11.38 -11.21 23.11
CA VAL A 39 12.06 -12.28 22.38
C VAL A 39 11.18 -13.51 22.47
N ASP A 40 10.11 -13.56 21.68
CA ASP A 40 9.43 -14.80 21.27
C ASP A 40 8.36 -14.44 20.22
N ASP A 41 8.77 -14.32 18.95
CA ASP A 41 7.89 -14.43 17.76
C ASP A 41 8.69 -14.47 16.43
N ILE A 42 9.89 -15.09 16.43
CA ILE A 42 10.73 -15.28 15.23
C ILE A 42 10.80 -16.76 14.79
N ILE A 43 9.81 -17.59 15.14
CA ILE A 43 9.73 -18.94 14.61
C ILE A 43 8.31 -19.19 14.12
N ASP A 44 8.02 -18.78 12.87
CA ASP A 44 7.01 -19.38 11.98
C ASP A 44 6.87 -18.56 10.67
N ALA A 45 8.00 -18.29 9.99
CA ALA A 45 7.98 -17.64 8.67
C ALA A 45 8.73 -18.42 7.59
N GLU A 46 9.21 -19.64 7.86
CA GLU A 46 10.13 -20.36 6.97
C GLU A 46 9.52 -21.60 6.28
N VAL A 47 8.20 -21.63 6.04
CA VAL A 47 7.56 -22.74 5.30
C VAL A 47 6.74 -22.32 4.07
N GLU A 48 6.53 -21.04 3.77
CA GLU A 48 5.75 -20.62 2.58
C GLU A 48 6.46 -19.60 1.67
N ALA A 49 7.68 -19.91 1.26
CA ALA A 49 8.35 -19.22 0.14
C ALA A 49 9.24 -20.18 -0.68
N GLN A 50 8.65 -21.25 -1.22
CA GLN A 50 9.25 -21.99 -2.34
C GLN A 50 8.29 -22.00 -3.51
N VAL A 51 8.29 -20.94 -4.31
CA VAL A 51 7.99 -20.95 -5.75
C VAL A 51 8.53 -19.62 -6.32
N ILE A 52 9.43 -19.73 -7.33
CA ILE A 52 10.00 -18.69 -8.21
C ILE A 52 11.32 -18.03 -7.75
N ALA A 53 12.44 -18.56 -8.27
CA ALA A 53 13.49 -17.80 -8.97
C ALA A 53 14.58 -18.77 -9.49
N VAL A 54 14.33 -19.41 -10.63
CA VAL A 54 15.41 -20.02 -11.44
C VAL A 54 15.26 -19.46 -12.85
N THR A 55 15.93 -18.35 -13.11
CA THR A 55 16.50 -18.01 -14.42
C THR A 55 17.49 -16.86 -14.21
N SER A 56 18.74 -17.20 -13.89
CA SER A 56 19.90 -16.36 -14.20
C SER A 56 20.70 -17.08 -15.27
N GLU A 57 21.13 -16.32 -16.27
CA GLU A 57 21.73 -16.76 -17.53
C GLU A 57 23.02 -17.57 -17.35
N PRO A 58 23.36 -18.48 -18.28
CA PRO A 58 24.52 -19.35 -18.14
C PRO A 58 25.79 -18.62 -18.57
N ASP A 59 26.63 -18.29 -17.61
CA ASP A 59 28.05 -18.03 -17.87
C ASP A 59 28.76 -19.36 -18.15
N SER A 60 29.49 -19.36 -19.25
CA SER A 60 30.27 -20.47 -19.80
C SER A 60 31.31 -20.98 -18.79
N PHE A 61 31.03 -22.10 -18.12
CA PHE A 61 32.05 -22.87 -17.38
C PHE A 61 31.75 -24.38 -17.41
N GLY A 62 32.77 -25.15 -17.81
CA GLY A 62 33.07 -26.52 -17.39
C GLY A 62 31.97 -27.59 -17.46
N GLN A 63 32.11 -28.54 -18.37
CA GLN A 63 31.45 -29.85 -18.26
C GLN A 63 32.01 -30.59 -17.04
N ASP A 64 31.44 -30.36 -15.86
CA ASP A 64 31.60 -31.23 -14.71
C ASP A 64 30.29 -31.94 -14.39
N GLU A 65 30.43 -33.23 -14.13
CA GLU A 65 29.42 -34.25 -14.09
C GLU A 65 28.30 -33.95 -13.08
N ILE A 66 27.05 -33.87 -13.56
CA ILE A 66 25.87 -33.77 -12.70
C ILE A 66 25.74 -35.08 -11.91
N PRO A 67 25.76 -35.06 -10.56
CA PRO A 67 25.65 -36.27 -9.76
C PRO A 67 24.36 -37.02 -10.06
N THR A 68 24.48 -38.30 -10.47
CA THR A 68 23.35 -39.18 -10.82
C THR A 68 22.25 -39.23 -9.75
N ALA A 69 22.61 -38.99 -8.48
CA ALA A 69 21.68 -38.92 -7.35
C ALA A 69 20.61 -37.82 -7.48
N ILE A 70 20.91 -36.69 -8.14
CA ILE A 70 19.95 -35.58 -8.31
C ILE A 70 18.88 -35.95 -9.36
N ILE A 71 19.27 -36.71 -10.39
CA ILE A 71 18.35 -37.17 -11.45
C ILE A 71 17.39 -38.24 -10.90
N GLU A 72 17.86 -39.11 -9.98
CA GLU A 72 17.01 -40.12 -9.34
C GLU A 72 15.98 -39.53 -8.38
N ALA A 73 16.36 -38.51 -7.61
CA ALA A 73 15.44 -37.83 -6.69
C ALA A 73 14.29 -37.10 -7.41
N ALA A 74 14.55 -36.52 -8.59
CA ALA A 74 13.53 -35.89 -9.41
C ALA A 74 12.51 -36.89 -9.97
N LYS A 75 12.96 -38.08 -10.41
CA LYS A 75 12.06 -39.13 -10.91
C LYS A 75 11.13 -39.70 -9.84
N LEU A 76 11.60 -39.82 -8.59
CA LEU A 76 10.78 -40.32 -7.49
C LEU A 76 9.66 -39.34 -7.09
N LYS A 77 9.92 -38.03 -7.14
CA LYS A 77 8.89 -37.00 -6.89
C LYS A 77 7.82 -36.96 -7.98
N GLU A 78 8.20 -37.13 -9.26
CA GLU A 78 7.24 -37.14 -10.36
C GLU A 78 6.30 -38.36 -10.29
N GLN A 79 6.81 -39.53 -9.89
CA GLN A 79 5.98 -40.72 -9.70
C GLN A 79 5.01 -40.61 -8.52
N ALA A 80 5.42 -39.94 -7.43
CA ALA A 80 4.53 -39.67 -6.30
C ALA A 80 3.39 -38.72 -6.67
N ALA A 81 3.67 -37.67 -7.45
CA ALA A 81 2.66 -36.72 -7.91
C ALA A 81 1.64 -37.36 -8.88
N LYS A 82 2.09 -38.23 -9.77
CA LYS A 82 1.20 -38.99 -10.69
C LYS A 82 0.31 -39.99 -9.96
N LYS A 83 0.76 -40.55 -8.83
CA LYS A 83 -0.04 -41.47 -8.02
C LYS A 83 -1.13 -40.74 -7.24
N ALA A 84 -0.87 -39.55 -6.71
CA ALA A 84 -1.86 -38.74 -5.99
C ALA A 84 -3.00 -38.28 -6.90
N LEU A 85 -2.70 -37.90 -8.16
CA LEU A 85 -3.72 -37.44 -9.12
C LEU A 85 -4.66 -38.57 -9.59
N ALA A 86 -4.19 -39.83 -9.57
CA ALA A 86 -5.00 -40.98 -9.94
C ALA A 86 -6.01 -41.40 -8.85
N GLU A 87 -5.77 -41.01 -7.59
CA GLU A 87 -6.62 -41.39 -6.45
C GLU A 87 -7.80 -40.42 -6.27
N GLU A 88 -7.68 -39.18 -6.74
CA GLU A 88 -8.75 -38.17 -6.66
C GLU A 88 -9.84 -38.33 -7.74
N GLN A 89 -9.54 -38.98 -8.87
CA GLN A 89 -10.50 -39.19 -9.96
C GLN A 89 -11.40 -40.42 -9.79
N GLY A 90 -11.29 -41.15 -8.67
CA GLY A 90 -12.06 -42.36 -8.39
C GLY A 90 -13.37 -42.16 -7.62
N ARG A 91 -13.71 -40.94 -7.19
CA ARG A 91 -14.93 -40.70 -6.40
C ARG A 91 -16.13 -40.43 -7.32
N ALA A 92 -16.72 -41.53 -7.79
CA ALA A 92 -17.99 -41.54 -8.49
C ALA A 92 -19.10 -40.89 -7.63
N LEU A 93 -19.83 -39.96 -8.25
CA LEU A 93 -21.06 -39.40 -7.70
C LEU A 93 -22.21 -40.35 -8.03
N ASP A 94 -22.92 -40.81 -7.00
CA ASP A 94 -24.19 -41.54 -7.12
C ASP A 94 -25.25 -40.62 -7.78
N PRO A 95 -25.94 -41.07 -8.84
CA PRO A 95 -27.01 -40.31 -9.47
C PRO A 95 -28.36 -40.92 -9.10
N ASP A 96 -28.92 -40.55 -7.94
CA ASP A 96 -30.33 -40.80 -7.64
C ASP A 96 -30.80 -39.83 -6.55
N ASP A 97 -31.39 -38.70 -6.94
CA ASP A 97 -32.47 -38.11 -6.15
C ASP A 97 -33.40 -37.28 -7.05
N GLU A 98 -34.47 -37.96 -7.45
CA GLU A 98 -35.63 -37.45 -8.16
C GLU A 98 -36.62 -36.92 -7.09
N VAL A 99 -36.70 -35.60 -6.89
CA VAL A 99 -37.76 -34.99 -6.07
C VAL A 99 -38.51 -33.91 -6.85
N THR A 100 -39.73 -34.29 -7.18
CA THR A 100 -40.85 -33.48 -7.68
C THR A 100 -41.19 -32.28 -6.79
N LYS A 101 -41.71 -31.20 -7.39
CA LYS A 101 -43.12 -30.77 -7.31
C LYS A 101 -43.30 -29.25 -7.12
N ASP A 102 -43.96 -28.65 -8.11
CA ASP A 102 -44.86 -27.51 -8.09
C ASP A 102 -44.77 -26.52 -6.92
N THR A 103 -44.16 -25.36 -7.18
CA THR A 103 -44.44 -24.14 -6.41
C THR A 103 -45.07 -23.09 -7.34
N PRO A 104 -46.22 -22.46 -6.97
CA PRO A 104 -46.91 -21.49 -7.80
C PRO A 104 -46.09 -20.21 -8.02
N LEU A 105 -46.09 -19.73 -9.26
CA LEU A 105 -45.53 -18.44 -9.66
C LEU A 105 -46.26 -17.27 -8.97
N PRO A 106 -45.55 -16.33 -8.33
CA PRO A 106 -46.14 -15.08 -7.90
C PRO A 106 -46.46 -14.16 -9.10
N PRO A 107 -47.52 -13.32 -9.00
CA PRO A 107 -47.98 -12.46 -10.08
C PRO A 107 -46.98 -11.33 -10.43
N PRO A 108 -46.92 -10.92 -11.71
CA PRO A 108 -45.96 -9.94 -12.21
C PRO A 108 -46.49 -8.52 -12.07
N ASP A 109 -46.73 -8.02 -10.87
CA ASP A 109 -47.09 -6.60 -10.69
C ASP A 109 -46.96 -6.18 -9.23
N ALA A 110 -45.80 -5.61 -8.87
CA ALA A 110 -45.70 -4.61 -7.80
C ALA A 110 -44.26 -4.07 -7.70
N LEU A 111 -44.14 -2.77 -7.98
CA LEU A 111 -43.14 -1.86 -7.42
C LEU A 111 -41.73 -1.91 -8.04
N SER A 112 -41.63 -1.34 -9.25
CA SER A 112 -40.49 -0.50 -9.62
C SER A 112 -40.38 0.68 -8.65
N GLN A 113 -39.84 0.43 -7.46
CA GLN A 113 -39.21 1.47 -6.67
C GLN A 113 -37.81 1.65 -7.26
N THR A 114 -37.67 2.63 -8.14
CA THR A 114 -36.40 3.29 -8.40
C THR A 114 -35.92 3.86 -7.07
N GLN A 115 -35.21 3.05 -6.29
CA GLN A 115 -34.44 3.51 -5.15
C GLN A 115 -33.41 4.48 -5.71
N SER A 116 -33.68 5.76 -5.54
CA SER A 116 -32.74 6.85 -5.76
C SER A 116 -31.55 6.59 -4.84
N THR A 117 -30.46 6.10 -5.43
CA THR A 117 -29.21 5.84 -4.73
C THR A 117 -28.80 7.14 -4.02
N PRO A 118 -28.66 7.15 -2.68
CA PRO A 118 -28.24 8.34 -1.96
C PRO A 118 -26.91 8.84 -2.54
N GLY A 119 -26.87 10.13 -2.86
CA GLY A 119 -25.83 10.76 -3.68
C GLY A 119 -24.43 10.54 -3.14
N VAL A 120 -23.71 9.60 -3.75
CA VAL A 120 -22.27 9.41 -3.54
C VAL A 120 -21.56 10.65 -4.07
N THR A 121 -21.16 11.53 -3.15
CA THR A 121 -20.39 12.72 -3.50
C THR A 121 -18.94 12.32 -3.66
N ALA A 122 -18.44 12.28 -4.89
CA ALA A 122 -17.04 11.97 -5.17
C ALA A 122 -16.14 13.05 -4.55
N VAL A 123 -15.19 12.63 -3.70
CA VAL A 123 -14.18 13.53 -3.15
C VAL A 123 -12.98 13.54 -4.05
N GLU A 124 -12.73 14.70 -4.64
CA GLU A 124 -11.55 14.93 -5.45
C GLU A 124 -10.37 15.35 -4.55
N CYS A 125 -9.26 14.62 -4.63
CA CYS A 125 -7.99 15.05 -4.06
C CYS A 125 -7.39 16.13 -4.97
N LYS A 126 -7.48 17.40 -4.57
CA LYS A 126 -6.90 18.51 -5.34
C LYS A 126 -5.39 18.51 -5.18
N LEU A 127 -4.69 17.94 -6.16
CA LEU A 127 -3.23 17.99 -6.26
C LEU A 127 -2.78 19.18 -7.10
N PRO A 128 -1.63 19.81 -6.77
CA PRO A 128 -1.03 20.82 -7.63
C PRO A 128 -0.58 20.20 -8.96
N ALA A 129 -0.32 21.04 -9.96
CA ALA A 129 0.30 20.57 -11.20
C ALA A 129 1.64 19.87 -10.91
N PRO A 130 1.95 18.76 -11.62
CA PRO A 130 3.19 18.05 -11.40
C PRO A 130 4.38 18.95 -11.76
N PRO A 131 5.44 19.00 -10.93
CA PRO A 131 6.66 19.72 -11.27
C PRO A 131 7.35 19.06 -12.48
N MET A 132 8.23 19.82 -13.16
CA MET A 132 8.99 19.27 -14.30
C MET A 132 9.96 18.15 -13.90
N SER A 133 10.43 18.18 -12.66
CA SER A 133 11.29 17.15 -12.09
C SER A 133 11.05 17.03 -10.59
N LEU A 134 11.38 15.87 -10.03
CA LEU A 134 11.28 15.61 -8.60
C LEU A 134 12.14 16.57 -7.77
N ALA A 135 13.31 16.95 -8.28
CA ALA A 135 14.22 17.88 -7.61
C ALA A 135 13.66 19.32 -7.50
N ALA A 136 12.71 19.69 -8.35
CA ALA A 136 12.04 20.98 -8.33
C ALA A 136 10.81 21.02 -7.39
N ALA A 137 10.41 19.88 -6.82
CA ALA A 137 9.30 19.81 -5.90
C ALA A 137 9.61 20.55 -4.60
N LYS A 138 8.67 21.39 -4.15
CA LYS A 138 8.78 22.22 -2.93
C LYS A 138 7.86 21.77 -1.80
N SER A 139 6.96 20.84 -2.08
CA SER A 139 6.01 20.30 -1.12
C SER A 139 5.76 18.82 -1.40
N GLU A 140 5.33 18.08 -0.37
CA GLU A 140 4.99 16.66 -0.51
C GLU A 140 3.85 16.45 -1.53
N ASP A 141 2.93 17.41 -1.65
CA ASP A 141 1.85 17.39 -2.65
C ASP A 141 2.37 17.46 -4.09
N GLN A 142 3.42 18.23 -4.34
CA GLN A 142 4.08 18.27 -5.66
C GLN A 142 4.83 16.97 -5.96
N VAL A 143 5.44 16.37 -4.94
CA VAL A 143 6.09 15.06 -5.05
C VAL A 143 5.05 13.99 -5.42
N ALA A 144 3.93 13.93 -4.70
CA ALA A 144 2.83 13.00 -4.99
C ALA A 144 2.27 13.21 -6.40
N SER A 145 2.04 14.46 -6.81
CA SER A 145 1.56 14.80 -8.16
C SER A 145 2.52 14.32 -9.26
N TYR A 146 3.84 14.50 -9.06
CA TYR A 146 4.86 14.00 -9.99
C TYR A 146 4.82 12.46 -10.11
N VAL A 147 4.71 11.76 -8.98
CA VAL A 147 4.65 10.30 -8.95
C VAL A 147 3.40 9.78 -9.66
N PHE A 148 2.22 10.33 -9.38
CA PHE A 148 1.00 9.93 -10.06
C PHE A 148 1.04 10.25 -11.56
N HIS A 149 1.69 11.34 -11.96
CA HIS A 149 1.89 11.63 -13.38
C HIS A 149 2.70 10.52 -14.08
N GLN A 150 3.75 9.99 -13.44
CA GLN A 150 4.55 8.90 -14.01
C GLN A 150 3.81 7.55 -14.09
N LEU A 151 2.82 7.32 -13.23
CA LEU A 151 2.10 6.04 -13.14
C LEU A 151 0.89 5.95 -14.06
N ARG A 152 0.33 7.11 -14.47
CA ARG A 152 -0.93 7.23 -15.21
C ARG A 152 -0.98 6.43 -16.53
N ASP A 153 0.15 6.24 -17.20
CA ASP A 153 0.19 5.51 -18.48
C ASP A 153 0.08 3.99 -18.30
N LYS A 154 0.34 3.48 -17.09
CA LYS A 154 0.46 2.04 -16.81
C LYS A 154 -0.60 1.52 -15.85
N PHE A 155 -1.08 2.39 -14.97
CA PHE A 155 -2.07 2.06 -13.95
C PHE A 155 -3.30 2.94 -14.11
N GLU A 156 -4.46 2.37 -13.81
CA GLU A 156 -5.76 3.03 -13.92
C GLU A 156 -5.96 4.02 -12.77
N LYS A 157 -5.45 3.67 -11.58
CA LYS A 157 -5.55 4.48 -10.36
C LYS A 157 -4.32 4.29 -9.48
N SER A 158 -3.95 5.33 -8.74
CA SER A 158 -2.82 5.32 -7.81
C SER A 158 -3.19 6.06 -6.52
N MET A 159 -2.67 5.58 -5.40
CA MET A 159 -2.94 6.14 -4.07
C MET A 159 -1.74 5.96 -3.15
N ILE A 160 -1.42 6.98 -2.37
CA ILE A 160 -0.47 6.91 -1.26
C ILE A 160 -1.26 6.79 0.04
N MET A 161 -0.91 5.81 0.85
CA MET A 161 -1.50 5.56 2.16
C MET A 161 -0.42 5.59 3.24
N LEU A 162 -0.75 6.13 4.40
CA LEU A 162 0.16 6.25 5.55
C LEU A 162 -0.25 5.27 6.65
N PHE A 163 0.72 4.74 7.39
CA PHE A 163 0.45 3.88 8.54
C PHE A 163 0.15 4.70 9.79
N GLU A 164 -0.86 4.27 10.55
CA GLU A 164 -1.24 4.80 11.86
C GLU A 164 -1.44 3.62 12.83
N GLY A 165 -0.34 3.12 13.39
CA GLY A 165 -0.36 1.90 14.22
C GLY A 165 -0.79 0.67 13.41
N THR A 166 -1.89 0.03 13.80
CA THR A 166 -2.48 -1.10 13.04
C THR A 166 -3.44 -0.67 11.93
N LYS A 167 -3.52 0.63 11.65
CA LYS A 167 -4.40 1.17 10.61
C LYS A 167 -3.61 1.74 9.44
N ILE A 168 -4.27 1.85 8.29
CA ILE A 168 -3.78 2.60 7.13
C ILE A 168 -4.76 3.72 6.81
N ARG A 169 -4.25 4.92 6.55
CA ARG A 169 -5.07 6.05 6.15
C ARG A 169 -4.68 6.53 4.75
N PRO A 170 -5.65 6.63 3.81
CA PRO A 170 -5.44 7.29 2.52
C PRO A 170 -4.98 8.74 2.70
N TRP A 171 -3.91 9.14 2.03
CA TRP A 171 -3.34 10.48 2.14
C TRP A 171 -3.49 11.30 0.86
N LYS A 172 -3.04 10.75 -0.27
CA LYS A 172 -3.16 11.38 -1.60
C LYS A 172 -3.54 10.34 -2.64
N TRP A 173 -4.30 10.72 -3.64
CA TRP A 173 -4.73 9.81 -4.71
C TRP A 173 -4.97 10.58 -6.01
N ASP A 174 -4.87 9.89 -7.14
CA ASP A 174 -5.19 10.46 -8.45
C ASP A 174 -6.70 10.47 -8.75
N SER A 175 -7.14 11.17 -9.78
CA SER A 175 -8.51 10.97 -10.29
C SER A 175 -8.45 9.80 -11.28
N PRO A 176 -9.36 8.79 -11.26
CA PRO A 176 -10.75 8.85 -10.79
C PRO A 176 -11.10 7.90 -9.62
N TRP A 177 -10.58 8.14 -8.42
CA TRP A 177 -11.11 7.47 -7.23
C TRP A 177 -12.47 8.04 -6.81
N ILE A 178 -13.45 7.17 -6.55
CA ILE A 178 -14.77 7.58 -6.02
C ILE A 178 -14.81 7.18 -4.55
N ALA A 179 -14.41 8.12 -3.70
CA ALA A 179 -14.48 7.98 -2.26
C ALA A 179 -15.95 8.05 -1.78
N THR A 180 -16.47 6.99 -1.15
CA THR A 180 -17.75 7.08 -0.43
C THR A 180 -17.52 7.72 0.94
N LEU A 181 -17.88 9.00 1.05
CA LEU A 181 -17.82 9.75 2.31
C LEU A 181 -18.93 9.35 3.28
N PRO A 182 -18.72 9.58 4.59
CA PRO A 182 -17.53 10.20 5.22
C PRO A 182 -16.32 9.26 5.41
N SER A 183 -16.52 7.95 5.21
CA SER A 183 -15.61 6.88 5.65
C SER A 183 -14.31 6.72 4.83
N ALA A 184 -14.29 7.15 3.57
CA ALA A 184 -13.14 6.87 2.68
C ALA A 184 -11.83 7.56 3.10
N ALA A 185 -11.87 8.66 3.87
CA ALA A 185 -10.67 9.29 4.42
C ALA A 185 -10.27 8.73 5.80
N ASP A 186 -11.07 7.85 6.38
CA ASP A 186 -10.81 7.28 7.69
C ASP A 186 -9.74 6.20 7.62
N ALA A 187 -9.10 5.97 8.77
CA ALA A 187 -8.08 4.94 8.89
C ALA A 187 -8.71 3.54 8.91
N PHE A 188 -8.28 2.67 8.00
CA PHE A 188 -8.70 1.28 7.86
C PHE A 188 -7.88 0.36 8.74
N ASP A 189 -8.54 -0.44 9.58
CA ASP A 189 -7.84 -1.44 10.39
C ASP A 189 -7.35 -2.61 9.53
N ILE A 190 -6.05 -2.87 9.58
CA ILE A 190 -5.37 -3.98 8.90
C ILE A 190 -4.85 -5.02 9.91
N SER A 191 -5.49 -5.09 11.08
CA SER A 191 -5.20 -6.10 12.10
C SER A 191 -5.47 -7.52 11.64
N LYS A 192 -6.46 -7.78 10.77
CA LYS A 192 -6.70 -9.11 10.19
C LYS A 192 -5.91 -9.31 8.88
N ALA A 193 -5.86 -10.56 8.39
CA ALA A 193 -5.18 -10.89 7.15
C ALA A 193 -5.79 -10.14 5.96
N CYS A 194 -4.97 -9.33 5.30
CA CYS A 194 -5.30 -8.59 4.09
C CYS A 194 -4.00 -8.24 3.35
N VAL A 195 -4.12 -7.78 2.10
CA VAL A 195 -2.92 -7.49 1.27
C VAL A 195 -2.04 -6.40 1.90
N PHE A 196 -2.66 -5.40 2.53
CA PHE A 196 -1.96 -4.30 3.17
C PHE A 196 -1.15 -4.76 4.40
N ARG A 197 -1.69 -5.72 5.16
CA ARG A 197 -1.00 -6.33 6.31
C ARG A 197 0.22 -7.13 5.85
N VAL A 198 0.11 -7.86 4.73
CA VAL A 198 1.24 -8.60 4.14
C VAL A 198 2.38 -7.64 3.83
N VAL A 199 2.13 -6.59 3.04
CA VAL A 199 3.16 -5.58 2.68
C VAL A 199 3.75 -4.92 3.91
N ARG A 200 2.92 -4.59 4.92
CA ARG A 200 3.39 -4.00 6.17
C ARG A 200 4.34 -4.93 6.93
N ARG A 201 4.00 -6.22 7.04
CA ARG A 201 4.77 -7.20 7.83
C ARG A 201 6.05 -7.61 7.10
N THR A 202 5.97 -7.91 5.81
CA THR A 202 7.11 -8.39 5.02
C THR A 202 8.05 -7.26 4.62
N ARG A 203 7.55 -6.02 4.55
CA ARG A 203 8.25 -4.88 3.95
C ARG A 203 8.68 -5.14 2.50
N LEU A 204 8.01 -6.07 1.84
CA LEU A 204 8.21 -6.42 0.44
C LEU A 204 7.02 -5.92 -0.40
N PRO A 205 7.26 -5.59 -1.67
CA PRO A 205 6.17 -5.21 -2.55
C PRO A 205 5.24 -6.40 -2.82
N TYR A 206 3.98 -6.08 -3.06
CA TYR A 206 2.99 -7.02 -3.57
C TYR A 206 2.71 -6.68 -5.04
N HIS A 207 2.66 -7.69 -5.91
CA HIS A 207 2.32 -7.52 -7.32
C HIS A 207 1.51 -8.73 -7.78
N GLY A 208 0.23 -8.53 -8.07
CA GLY A 208 -0.64 -9.61 -8.50
C GLY A 208 -2.13 -9.34 -8.31
N TYR A 209 -2.92 -10.40 -8.52
CA TYR A 209 -4.34 -10.43 -8.25
C TYR A 209 -4.63 -10.31 -6.75
N LEU A 210 -5.83 -9.88 -6.37
CA LEU A 210 -6.23 -9.82 -4.96
C LEU A 210 -6.95 -11.10 -4.52
N VAL A 211 -6.52 -11.65 -3.38
CA VAL A 211 -7.30 -12.68 -2.70
C VAL A 211 -8.54 -12.05 -2.07
N LYS A 212 -9.70 -12.67 -2.30
CA LYS A 212 -10.97 -12.24 -1.71
C LYS A 212 -10.93 -12.39 -0.20
N ASN A 213 -11.12 -11.29 0.50
CA ASN A 213 -11.39 -11.24 1.94
C ASN A 213 -12.17 -9.97 2.25
N GLU A 214 -12.86 -9.98 3.39
CA GLU A 214 -13.76 -8.89 3.80
C GLU A 214 -13.07 -7.52 3.84
N ILE A 215 -11.79 -7.46 4.23
CA ILE A 215 -11.04 -6.20 4.34
C ILE A 215 -10.73 -5.62 2.97
N ASN A 216 -10.18 -6.43 2.07
CA ASN A 216 -9.86 -6.02 0.70
C ASN A 216 -11.15 -5.56 -0.01
N GLU A 217 -12.21 -6.37 0.05
CA GLU A 217 -13.48 -6.06 -0.58
C GLU A 217 -14.10 -4.78 -0.03
N ASN A 218 -14.10 -4.61 1.29
CA ASN A 218 -14.62 -3.40 1.92
C ASN A 218 -13.81 -2.16 1.52
N PHE A 219 -12.48 -2.24 1.54
CA PHE A 219 -11.62 -1.14 1.12
C PHE A 219 -11.91 -0.71 -0.32
N PHE A 220 -11.83 -1.63 -1.28
CA PHE A 220 -12.04 -1.28 -2.69
C PHE A 220 -13.47 -0.84 -2.98
N ARG A 221 -14.47 -1.42 -2.29
CA ARG A 221 -15.87 -0.98 -2.38
C ARG A 221 -16.05 0.45 -1.91
N LEU A 222 -15.45 0.82 -0.78
CA LEU A 222 -15.51 2.20 -0.27
C LEU A 222 -14.84 3.20 -1.21
N TRP A 223 -13.91 2.72 -2.04
CA TRP A 223 -13.19 3.46 -3.05
C TRP A 223 -13.79 3.32 -4.47
N GLY A 224 -15.06 2.90 -4.55
CA GLY A 224 -15.87 2.97 -5.77
C GLY A 224 -15.69 1.80 -6.72
N HIS A 225 -15.09 0.70 -6.27
CA HIS A 225 -15.04 -0.53 -7.04
C HIS A 225 -16.22 -1.44 -6.68
N SER A 226 -16.98 -1.90 -7.67
CA SER A 226 -18.03 -2.91 -7.46
C SER A 226 -17.46 -4.30 -7.17
N GLU A 227 -16.26 -4.59 -7.69
CA GLU A 227 -15.54 -5.84 -7.58
C GLU A 227 -14.06 -5.58 -7.28
N LEU A 228 -13.34 -6.58 -6.78
CA LEU A 228 -11.89 -6.42 -6.57
C LEU A 228 -11.18 -6.15 -7.92
N PRO A 229 -10.19 -5.25 -7.94
CA PRO A 229 -9.39 -5.06 -9.14
C PRO A 229 -8.72 -6.35 -9.64
N ASP A 230 -8.57 -6.45 -10.96
CA ASP A 230 -7.86 -7.56 -11.62
C ASP A 230 -6.41 -7.67 -11.13
N HIS A 231 -5.73 -6.53 -10.98
CA HIS A 231 -4.32 -6.47 -10.60
C HIS A 231 -4.03 -5.28 -9.68
N VAL A 232 -3.20 -5.50 -8.68
CA VAL A 232 -2.66 -4.43 -7.84
C VAL A 232 -1.15 -4.56 -7.71
N THR A 233 -0.50 -3.41 -7.59
CA THR A 233 0.89 -3.31 -7.15
C THR A 233 0.93 -2.44 -5.91
N ILE A 234 1.55 -2.93 -4.84
CA ILE A 234 1.68 -2.20 -3.57
C ILE A 234 3.14 -2.21 -3.18
N CYS A 235 3.76 -1.02 -3.11
CA CYS A 235 5.15 -0.88 -2.72
C CYS A 235 5.24 -0.15 -1.37
N PRO A 236 6.00 -0.67 -0.38
CA PRO A 236 6.19 0.01 0.90
C PRO A 236 7.01 1.29 0.74
N ILE A 237 6.61 2.35 1.45
CA ILE A 237 7.33 3.63 1.52
C ILE A 237 8.10 3.66 2.84
N GLN A 238 9.42 3.82 2.76
CA GLN A 238 10.32 3.74 3.92
C GLN A 238 11.23 4.97 4.01
N TYR A 239 11.45 5.48 5.24
CA TYR A 239 12.47 6.50 5.54
C TYR A 239 13.42 5.95 6.59
N ASP A 240 14.73 6.00 6.37
CA ASP A 240 15.73 5.58 7.36
C ASP A 240 15.36 4.24 8.03
N SER A 241 14.98 3.24 7.23
CA SER A 241 14.52 1.91 7.67
C SER A 241 13.19 1.85 8.45
N HIS A 242 12.48 2.97 8.60
CA HIS A 242 11.14 3.05 9.16
C HIS A 242 10.09 2.98 8.06
N LEU A 243 9.14 2.07 8.21
CA LEU A 243 8.02 1.93 7.29
C LEU A 243 6.94 2.98 7.62
N VAL A 244 6.70 3.93 6.71
CA VAL A 244 5.80 5.07 6.95
C VAL A 244 4.49 4.95 6.19
N GLY A 245 4.51 4.29 5.04
CA GLY A 245 3.30 4.10 4.24
C GLY A 245 3.48 3.08 3.14
N MET A 246 2.61 3.18 2.14
CA MET A 246 2.69 2.40 0.91
C MET A 246 2.08 3.16 -0.27
N LEU A 247 2.62 2.89 -1.45
CA LEU A 247 2.05 3.30 -2.74
C LEU A 247 1.22 2.13 -3.29
N LEU A 248 -0.08 2.34 -3.47
CA LEU A 248 -1.00 1.44 -4.12
C LEU A 248 -1.22 1.89 -5.57
N CYS A 249 -1.04 0.98 -6.51
CA CYS A 249 -1.38 1.13 -7.92
C CYS A 249 -2.40 0.06 -8.32
N VAL A 250 -3.48 0.46 -8.96
CA VAL A 250 -4.53 -0.42 -9.48
C VAL A 250 -4.41 -0.48 -10.99
N GLY A 251 -4.38 -1.68 -11.55
CA GLY A 251 -4.35 -1.90 -13.00
C GLY A 251 -5.22 -3.06 -13.43
N ASN A 252 -5.33 -3.21 -14.74
CA ASN A 252 -5.90 -4.41 -15.35
C ASN A 252 -4.83 -5.49 -15.55
N LYS A 253 -5.23 -6.62 -16.16
CA LYS A 253 -4.34 -7.76 -16.45
C LYS A 253 -3.07 -7.42 -17.23
N LYS A 254 -3.02 -6.30 -17.97
CA LYS A 254 -1.80 -5.88 -18.69
C LYS A 254 -0.76 -5.26 -17.75
N ALA A 255 -1.16 -4.88 -16.54
CA ALA A 255 -0.27 -4.36 -15.53
C ALA A 255 0.59 -5.46 -14.87
N ASP A 256 0.20 -6.74 -15.00
CA ASP A 256 0.89 -7.91 -14.47
C ASP A 256 2.14 -8.25 -15.30
N THR A 257 3.18 -7.41 -15.15
CA THR A 257 4.48 -7.64 -15.77
C THR A 257 5.59 -7.27 -14.78
N PRO A 258 6.70 -8.05 -14.75
CA PRO A 258 7.85 -7.72 -13.90
C PRO A 258 8.40 -6.31 -14.14
N GLN A 259 8.32 -5.82 -15.38
CA GLN A 259 8.78 -4.48 -15.74
C GLN A 259 7.97 -3.39 -15.02
N HIS A 260 6.66 -3.56 -14.89
CA HIS A 260 5.82 -2.62 -14.15
C HIS A 260 6.12 -2.68 -12.65
N LEU A 261 6.35 -3.85 -12.08
CA LEU A 261 6.79 -3.97 -10.68
C LEU A 261 8.08 -3.18 -10.44
N SER A 262 9.14 -3.46 -11.21
CA SER A 262 10.42 -2.75 -11.08
C SER A 262 10.29 -1.24 -11.30
N GLN A 263 9.40 -0.81 -12.19
CA GLN A 263 9.10 0.61 -12.38
C GLN A 263 8.47 1.22 -11.12
N VAL A 264 7.47 0.57 -10.51
CA VAL A 264 6.79 1.09 -9.31
C VAL A 264 7.74 1.09 -8.11
N GLU A 265 8.57 0.06 -7.93
CA GLU A 265 9.61 0.03 -6.87
C GLU A 265 10.55 1.23 -7.00
N ARG A 266 11.08 1.48 -8.21
CA ARG A 266 11.96 2.63 -8.48
C ARG A 266 11.26 3.96 -8.18
N ILE A 267 10.00 4.11 -8.61
CA ILE A 267 9.22 5.32 -8.36
C ILE A 267 8.94 5.50 -6.86
N THR A 268 8.69 4.40 -6.13
CA THR A 268 8.45 4.43 -4.68
C THR A 268 9.71 4.80 -3.90
N GLN A 269 10.88 4.34 -4.35
CA GLN A 269 12.15 4.79 -3.78
C GLN A 269 12.36 6.29 -4.01
N GLN A 270 12.16 6.76 -5.25
CA GLN A 270 12.24 8.18 -5.57
C GLN A 270 11.28 9.04 -4.74
N LEU A 271 10.04 8.58 -4.57
CA LEU A 271 9.03 9.20 -3.70
C LEU A 271 9.56 9.36 -2.28
N SER A 272 10.13 8.29 -1.73
CA SER A 272 10.69 8.26 -0.37
C SER A 272 11.84 9.27 -0.23
N ASP A 273 12.82 9.22 -1.14
CA ASP A 273 13.98 10.13 -1.08
C ASP A 273 13.54 11.61 -1.18
N ALA A 274 12.56 11.90 -2.04
CA ALA A 274 12.08 13.26 -2.26
C ALA A 274 11.27 13.81 -1.08
N MET A 275 10.41 12.99 -0.47
CA MET A 275 9.66 13.40 0.72
C MET A 275 10.59 13.65 1.90
N GLN A 276 11.60 12.81 2.12
CA GLN A 276 12.61 13.01 3.17
C GLN A 276 13.35 14.34 2.99
N LYS A 277 13.73 14.67 1.75
CA LYS A 277 14.38 15.93 1.42
C LYS A 277 13.48 17.14 1.70
N VAL A 278 12.21 17.09 1.29
CA VAL A 278 11.24 18.17 1.54
C VAL A 278 11.06 18.39 3.04
N ASN A 279 10.89 17.32 3.81
CA ASN A 279 10.70 17.40 5.26
C ASN A 279 11.94 17.91 6.00
N SER A 280 13.13 17.51 5.56
CA SER A 280 14.39 18.00 6.13
C SER A 280 14.66 19.49 5.83
N SER A 281 14.06 20.04 4.77
CA SER A 281 14.20 21.47 4.43
C SER A 281 13.20 22.38 5.13
N ALA A 282 12.16 21.80 5.74
CA ALA A 282 11.11 22.54 6.44
C ALA A 282 11.36 22.67 7.96
N ALA A 283 12.26 21.84 8.51
CA ALA A 283 12.72 21.88 9.90
C ALA A 283 13.85 22.90 10.08
#